data_AF-A0A2D5UWR6-F1
#
_entry.id   AF-A0A2D5UWR6-F1
#
_cell.length_a   1.000
_cell.length_b   1.000
_cell.length_c   1.000
_cell.angle_alpha   90.00
_cell.angle_beta   90.00
_cell.angle_gamma   90.00
#
_symmetry.space_group_name_H-M   'P 1'
#
loop_
_entity.id
_entity.type
_entity.pdbx_description
1 polymer ?
#
loop_
_entity_poly.entity_id
_entity_poly.type
_entity_poly.pdbx_seq_one_letter_code
_entity_poly.pdbx_strand_id
1 'polypeptide(L)' 'QLHVSLVVAAGFAVNVFVLTPRINFYRDRDLDGDAAAKRIFGLLHLASVAIFIAQLAGSLTIVGIFLYAPV' A
#
# COMPACT_ATOMS: atom_id res chain seq x y z
N GLN A 1 -10.92 16.12 -6.43
CA GLN A 1 -11.17 15.09 -5.40
C GLN A 1 -11.36 13.71 -6.03
N LEU A 2 -12.30 13.52 -6.96
CA LEU A 2 -12.58 12.21 -7.60
C LEU A 2 -11.33 11.45 -8.11
N HIS A 3 -10.47 12.08 -8.92
CA HIS A 3 -9.27 11.40 -9.45
C HIS A 3 -8.32 10.94 -8.34
N VAL A 4 -8.12 11.76 -7.30
CA VAL A 4 -7.29 11.41 -6.14
C VAL A 4 -7.93 10.25 -5.38
N SER A 5 -9.25 10.29 -5.18
CA SER A 5 -10.00 9.20 -4.53
C SER A 5 -9.90 7.88 -5.31
N LEU A 6 -9.98 7.92 -6.65
CA LEU A 6 -9.83 6.75 -7.50
C LEU A 6 -8.41 6.15 -7.40
N VAL A 7 -7.37 7.00 -7.42
CA VAL A 7 -5.98 6.55 -7.25
C VAL A 7 -5.77 5.92 -5.87
N VAL A 8 -6.30 6.55 -4.81
CA VAL A 8 -6.23 6.02 -3.44
C VAL A 8 -6.95 4.67 -3.35
N ALA A 9 -8.16 4.55 -3.90
CA ALA A 9 -8.93 3.31 -3.89
C ALA A 9 -8.25 2.19 -4.68
N ALA A 10 -7.72 2.49 -5.88
CA ALA A 10 -6.97 1.54 -6.68
C ALA A 10 -5.70 1.05 -5.96
N GLY A 11 -4.97 1.95 -5.29
CA GLY A 11 -3.84 1.58 -4.45
C GLY A 11 -4.23 0.59 -3.34
N PHE A 12 -5.43 0.73 -2.75
CA PHE A 12 -5.88 -0.13 -1.66
C PHE A 12 -6.22 -1.50 -2.21
N ALA A 13 -6.89 -1.56 -3.37
CA ALA A 13 -7.16 -2.80 -4.06
C ALA A 13 -5.86 -3.53 -4.43
N VAL A 14 -4.86 -2.83 -4.96
CA VAL A 14 -3.54 -3.42 -5.26
C VAL A 14 -2.86 -3.91 -3.98
N ASN A 15 -2.87 -3.15 -2.89
CA ASN A 15 -2.30 -3.58 -1.62
C ASN A 15 -2.97 -4.85 -1.11
N VAL A 16 -4.30 -4.86 -1.03
CA VAL A 16 -5.08 -5.97 -0.43
C VAL A 16 -5.07 -7.22 -1.30
N PHE A 17 -5.31 -7.10 -2.61
CA PHE A 17 -5.53 -8.26 -3.48
C PHE A 17 -4.27 -8.76 -4.16
N VAL A 18 -3.20 -7.95 -4.24
CA VAL A 18 -1.97 -8.31 -4.94
C VAL A 18 -0.78 -8.36 -3.99
N LEU A 19 -0.47 -7.27 -3.30
CA LEU A 19 0.75 -7.19 -2.50
C LEU A 19 0.65 -8.02 -1.22
N THR A 20 -0.42 -7.90 -0.43
CA THR A 20 -0.56 -8.63 0.83
C THR A 20 -0.48 -10.16 0.65
N PRO A 21 -1.17 -10.80 -0.33
CA PRO A 21 -1.02 -12.24 -0.55
C PRO A 21 0.40 -12.63 -0.92
N ARG A 22 1.08 -11.83 -1.76
CA ARG A 22 2.47 -12.08 -2.15
C ARG A 22 3.43 -11.91 -0.97
N ILE A 23 3.26 -10.86 -0.16
CA ILE A 23 4.05 -10.61 1.05
C ILE A 23 3.92 -11.81 1.99
N ASN A 24 2.69 -12.28 2.25
CA ASN A 24 2.45 -13.41 3.15
C ASN A 24 3.11 -14.69 2.60
N PHE A 25 2.98 -14.96 1.30
CA PHE A 25 3.64 -16.11 0.67
C PHE A 25 5.16 -16.11 0.87
N TYR A 26 5.84 -14.98 0.63
CA TYR A 26 7.30 -14.91 0.82
C TYR A 26 7.72 -14.84 2.29
N ARG A 27 6.89 -14.29 3.18
CA ARG A 27 7.11 -14.35 4.62
C ARG A 27 7.09 -15.80 5.10
N ASP A 28 6.09 -16.56 4.68
CA ASP A 28 5.94 -17.94 5.14
C ASP A 28 7.12 -18.81 4.65
N ARG A 29 7.62 -18.57 3.43
CA ARG A 29 8.85 -19.21 2.93
C ARG A 29 10.12 -18.78 3.65
N ASP A 30 10.24 -17.50 4.03
CA ASP A 30 11.36 -17.01 4.84
C ASP A 30 11.38 -17.71 6.21
N LEU A 31 10.20 -17.91 6.82
CA LEU A 31 10.06 -18.68 8.07
C LEU A 31 10.46 -20.15 7.91
N ASP A 32 10.28 -20.73 6.72
CA ASP A 32 10.77 -22.07 6.37
C ASP A 32 12.29 -22.12 6.04
N GLY A 33 13.00 -20.99 6.14
CA GLY A 33 14.46 -20.91 5.95
C GLY A 33 14.92 -20.56 4.54
N ASP A 34 14.02 -20.15 3.64
CA ASP A 34 14.38 -19.69 2.29
C ASP A 34 14.98 -18.27 2.32
N ALA A 35 16.32 -18.20 2.29
CA ALA A 35 17.05 -16.93 2.32
C ALA A 35 16.74 -15.99 1.13
N ALA A 36 16.31 -16.53 -0.02
CA ALA A 36 15.90 -15.71 -1.17
C ALA A 36 14.52 -15.08 -0.92
N ALA A 37 13.62 -15.80 -0.23
CA ALA A 37 12.31 -15.30 0.13
C ALA A 37 12.39 -14.09 1.08
N LYS A 38 13.35 -14.05 2.00
CA LYS A 38 13.60 -12.91 2.90
C LYS A 38 13.75 -11.58 2.15
N ARG A 39 14.56 -11.57 1.10
CA ARG A 39 14.82 -10.37 0.29
C ARG A 39 13.55 -9.92 -0.43
N ILE A 40 12.83 -10.87 -1.01
CA ILE A 40 11.61 -10.57 -1.77
C ILE A 40 10.50 -10.07 -0.83
N PHE A 41 10.32 -10.71 0.34
CA PHE A 41 9.44 -10.25 1.41
C PHE A 41 9.74 -8.78 1.76
N GLY A 42 11.00 -8.45 2.04
CA GLY A 42 11.39 -7.08 2.41
C GLY A 42 11.06 -6.05 1.32
N LEU A 43 11.33 -6.37 0.05
CA LEU A 43 11.01 -5.48 -1.07
C LEU A 43 9.50 -5.28 -1.26
N LEU A 44 8.72 -6.36 -1.21
CA LEU A 44 7.27 -6.29 -1.35
C LEU A 44 6.64 -5.55 -0.16
N HIS A 45 7.13 -5.80 1.06
CA HIS A 45 6.66 -5.11 2.25
C HIS A 45 6.95 -3.61 2.17
N LEU A 46 8.18 -3.23 1.80
CA LEU A 46 8.53 -1.82 1.61
C LEU A 46 7.65 -1.15 0.54
N ALA A 47 7.42 -1.82 -0.59
CA ALA A 47 6.55 -1.31 -1.65
C ALA A 47 5.11 -1.08 -1.16
N SER A 48 4.56 -2.03 -0.40
CA SER A 48 3.22 -1.92 0.17
C SER A 48 3.09 -0.78 1.19
N VAL A 49 4.10 -0.60 2.04
CA VAL A 49 4.16 0.52 2.99
C VAL A 49 4.29 1.87 2.28
N ALA A 50 5.12 1.96 1.23
CA ALA A 50 5.25 3.19 0.44
C ALA A 50 3.92 3.59 -0.23
N ILE A 51 3.20 2.61 -0.80
CA ILE A 51 1.86 2.83 -1.34
C ILE A 51 0.92 3.31 -0.24
N PHE A 52 0.92 2.66 0.93
CA PHE A 52 0.08 3.05 2.07
C PHE A 52 0.34 4.49 2.52
N ILE A 53 1.61 4.91 2.62
CA ILE A 53 1.96 6.29 2.99
C ILE A 53 1.46 7.29 1.93
N ALA A 54 1.62 6.99 0.64
CA ALA A 54 1.10 7.84 -0.43
C ALA A 54 -0.43 7.96 -0.37
N GLN A 55 -1.13 6.87 -0.05
CA GLN A 55 -2.58 6.87 0.14
C GLN A 55 -3.02 7.67 1.36
N LEU A 56 -2.29 7.56 2.47
CA LEU A 56 -2.54 8.35 3.68
C LEU A 56 -2.40 9.85 3.37
N ALA A 57 -1.33 10.25 2.68
CA ALA A 57 -1.11 11.63 2.25
C ALA A 57 -2.23 12.12 1.31
N GLY A 58 -2.63 11.30 0.33
CA GLY A 58 -3.73 11.62 -0.57
C GLY A 58 -5.07 11.77 0.17
N SER A 59 -5.34 10.91 1.14
CA SER A 59 -6.54 10.97 1.99
C SER A 59 -6.57 12.23 2.85
N LEU A 60 -5.45 12.57 3.49
CA LEU A 60 -5.30 13.81 4.26
C LEU A 60 -5.47 15.06 3.38
N THR A 61 -4.98 15.02 2.14
CA THR A 61 -5.16 16.10 1.17
C THR A 61 -6.64 16.31 0.83
N ILE A 62 -7.40 15.23 0.61
CA ILE A 62 -8.85 15.31 0.34
C ILE A 62 -9.57 15.93 1.54
N VAL A 63 -9.28 15.46 2.76
CA VAL A 63 -9.87 16.00 4.00
C VAL A 63 -9.51 17.47 4.18
N GLY A 64 -8.23 17.84 3.98
CA GLY A 64 -7.78 19.22 4.08
C GLY A 64 -8.49 20.15 3.09
N ILE A 65 -8.62 19.74 1.82
CA ILE A 65 -9.38 20.52 0.83
C ILE A 65 -10.83 20.70 1.28
N PHE A 66 -11.48 19.63 1.75
CA PHE A 66 -12.86 19.70 2.21
C PHE A 66 -13.06 20.68 3.39
N LEU A 67 -12.10 20.74 4.32
CA LEU A 67 -12.20 21.59 5.51
C LEU A 67 -11.83 23.06 5.25
N TYR A 68 -10.84 23.34 4.40
CA TYR A 68 -10.28 24.69 4.23
C TYR A 68 -10.70 25.40 2.93
N ALA A 69 -11.25 24.67 1.98
CA ALA A 69 -11.83 25.20 0.76
C ALA A 69 -13.10 24.42 0.39
N PRO A 70 -14.15 24.47 1.22
CA PRO A 70 -15.43 23.87 0.89
C PRO A 70 -15.99 24.59 -0.35
N VAL A 71 -16.03 23.88 -1.47
CA VAL A 71 -16.76 24.27 -2.69
C VAL A 71 -18.15 23.69 -2.64
#